data_AF-A0A353GT52-F1
#
_entry.id   AF-A0A353GT52-F1
#
_cell.length_a   1.000
_cell.length_b   1.000
_cell.length_c   1.000
_cell.angle_alpha   90.00
_cell.angle_beta   90.00
_cell.angle_gamma   90.00
#
_symmetry.space_group_name_H-M   'P 1'
#
loop_
_entity.id
_entity.type
_entity.pdbx_description
1 polymer ?
#
loop_
_entity_poly.entity_id
_entity_poly.type
_entity_poly.pdbx_seq_one_letter_code
_entity_poly.pdbx_strand_id
1 'polypeptide(L)'
;MKKTILVVLGVIVVIAALGIGIYFIHPFTKGNPPHTLQQKAATGTNVYDEQIKKEQAQALAKKIKVEPGRVHPVLGGFLRVLGGTLDGKWLDSKAINNYVIKGQKYRLYSFDQYLGEFQNTSDSLPDSYDVAGAEFEINNDQIYDKLAFGVAGDWNVFPRKPQLKTDFDHEDPFIGQLLQEKGLMEAKIVIQKKIVADLDGDGTDETLIVASNITKKDEDDLMNGNEKAAQGKYSLIILRTDRNGEEENVVVAGEYNELSEHDIQFVADVDNDGKMEFLDNCVSIESAEAEGACTTNQALYKYNQGKLENVAGIFIMPR
;
A
#
# COMPACT_ATOMS: atom_id res chain seq x y z
N MET A 1 -2.15 -35.54 19.22
CA MET A 1 -1.37 -34.69 20.15
C MET A 1 -1.26 -33.31 19.52
N LYS A 2 -2.05 -32.34 20.01
CA LYS A 2 -1.96 -30.94 19.56
C LYS A 2 -0.92 -30.25 20.43
N LYS A 3 0.11 -29.66 19.82
CA LYS A 3 1.12 -28.88 20.54
C LYS A 3 0.73 -27.40 20.44
N THR A 4 0.23 -26.86 21.54
CA THR A 4 0.13 -25.42 21.75
C THR A 4 1.55 -24.92 22.08
N ILE A 5 2.11 -24.03 21.27
CA ILE A 5 3.41 -23.40 21.56
C ILE A 5 3.16 -21.92 21.80
N LEU A 6 3.44 -21.50 23.03
CA LEU A 6 3.51 -20.10 23.45
C LEU A 6 4.81 -19.52 22.86
N VAL A 7 4.72 -18.53 21.97
CA VAL A 7 5.89 -17.77 21.51
C VAL A 7 5.99 -16.51 22.36
N VAL A 8 6.92 -16.54 23.32
CA VAL A 8 7.35 -15.33 24.05
C VAL A 8 8.47 -14.69 23.22
N LEU A 9 8.17 -13.57 22.58
CA LEU A 9 9.17 -12.75 21.87
C LEU A 9 10.11 -12.10 22.89
N GLY A 10 11.34 -12.58 22.94
CA GLY A 10 12.45 -11.96 23.64
C GLY A 10 13.01 -10.79 22.83
N VAL A 11 12.78 -9.57 23.32
CA VAL A 11 13.41 -8.34 22.82
C VAL A 11 14.88 -8.34 23.21
N ILE A 12 15.77 -8.39 22.22
CA ILE A 12 17.20 -8.16 22.41
C ILE A 12 17.44 -6.65 22.47
N VAL A 13 17.80 -6.18 23.66
CA VAL A 13 18.41 -4.87 23.91
C VAL A 13 19.91 -4.99 23.62
N VAL A 14 20.43 -4.19 22.69
CA VAL A 14 21.87 -3.86 22.64
C VAL A 14 22.01 -2.37 22.38
N ILE A 15 22.27 -1.62 23.46
CA ILE A 15 22.75 -0.23 23.42
C ILE A 15 24.17 -0.19 24.02
N ALA A 16 25.03 0.53 23.29
CA ALA A 16 26.23 1.27 23.69
C ALA A 16 27.57 0.57 23.93
N ALA A 17 28.52 0.93 23.06
CA ALA A 17 29.90 1.33 23.32
C ALA A 17 30.42 1.89 21.98
N LEU A 18 31.06 3.04 21.77
CA LEU A 18 31.78 4.04 22.57
C LEU A 18 32.09 5.19 21.60
N GLY A 19 32.09 6.47 22.03
CA GLY A 19 32.56 7.55 21.15
C GLY A 19 32.27 8.98 21.61
N ILE A 20 32.73 9.36 22.80
CA ILE A 20 32.77 10.76 23.24
C ILE A 20 33.97 11.47 22.59
N GLY A 21 33.73 12.62 21.95
CA GLY A 21 34.75 13.46 21.30
C GLY A 21 34.31 14.92 21.06
N ILE A 22 34.16 15.65 22.16
CA ILE A 22 34.24 17.11 22.43
C ILE A 22 34.56 18.10 21.27
N TYR A 23 33.66 19.09 21.13
CA TYR A 23 33.76 20.53 20.73
C TYR A 23 34.15 20.96 19.29
N PHE A 24 33.29 21.80 18.68
CA PHE A 24 33.55 23.25 18.52
C PHE A 24 32.24 24.04 18.32
N ILE A 25 32.09 25.12 19.09
CA ILE A 25 31.01 26.11 19.00
C ILE A 25 31.32 27.05 17.83
N HIS A 26 30.37 27.28 16.94
CA HIS A 26 30.36 28.44 16.03
C HIS A 26 29.04 29.20 16.19
N PRO A 27 29.05 30.54 16.30
CA PRO A 27 27.84 31.34 16.39
C PRO A 27 27.20 31.45 15.00
N PHE A 28 26.02 30.85 14.83
CA PHE A 28 25.19 31.10 13.67
C PHE A 28 24.66 32.54 13.72
N THR A 29 24.96 33.28 12.66
CA THR A 29 24.43 34.61 12.37
C THR A 29 22.95 34.51 12.01
N LYS A 30 22.15 35.45 12.52
CA LYS A 30 20.73 35.61 12.19
C LYS A 30 20.58 35.95 10.71
N GLY A 31 20.27 34.96 9.88
CA GLY A 31 19.72 35.13 8.54
C GLY A 31 18.22 34.86 8.58
N ASN A 32 17.42 35.78 8.04
CA ASN A 32 15.97 35.64 7.96
C ASN A 32 15.58 34.36 7.19
N PRO A 33 14.59 33.58 7.66
CA PRO A 33 14.08 32.45 6.89
C PRO A 33 13.42 32.96 5.59
N PRO A 34 13.63 32.28 4.45
CA PRO A 34 12.89 32.59 3.22
C PRO A 34 11.41 32.25 3.40
N HIS A 35 10.59 33.06 2.75
CA HIS A 35 9.14 33.10 2.82
C HIS A 35 8.45 31.74 2.78
N THR A 36 7.73 31.44 3.86
CA THR A 36 6.73 30.38 3.93
C THR A 36 5.66 30.64 2.86
N LEU A 37 5.56 29.74 1.88
CA LEU A 37 4.35 29.63 1.06
C LEU A 37 3.25 29.08 1.98
N GLN A 38 2.47 29.99 2.58
CA GLN A 38 1.17 29.64 3.16
C GLN A 38 0.26 29.16 2.04
N GLN A 39 0.22 27.85 1.81
CA GLN A 39 -0.94 27.24 1.17
C GLN A 39 -2.11 27.40 2.13
N LYS A 40 -3.05 28.23 1.72
CA LYS A 40 -4.32 28.46 2.38
C LYS A 40 -5.08 27.13 2.35
N ALA A 41 -5.16 26.44 3.49
CA ALA A 41 -5.99 25.26 3.66
C ALA A 41 -7.44 25.63 3.31
N ALA A 42 -7.92 25.12 2.18
CA ALA A 42 -9.32 25.18 1.82
C ALA A 42 -10.06 24.17 2.73
N THR A 43 -10.65 24.68 3.80
CA THR A 43 -11.58 23.95 4.68
C THR A 43 -12.93 23.74 3.99
N GLY A 44 -12.92 23.06 2.85
CA GLY A 44 -14.12 22.48 2.27
C GLY A 44 -14.04 20.99 2.50
N THR A 45 -14.73 20.47 3.52
CA THR A 45 -15.04 19.05 3.56
C THR A 45 -15.71 18.71 2.24
N ASN A 46 -15.12 17.77 1.50
CA ASN A 46 -15.68 17.33 0.23
C ASN A 46 -17.10 16.81 0.51
N VAL A 47 -18.09 17.36 -0.19
CA VAL A 47 -19.50 16.96 -0.04
C VAL A 47 -19.68 15.45 -0.27
N TYR A 48 -18.80 14.85 -1.08
CA TYR A 48 -18.73 13.40 -1.27
C TYR A 48 -18.33 12.64 0.01
N ASP A 49 -17.40 13.17 0.82
CA ASP A 49 -16.93 12.52 2.04
C ASP A 49 -18.01 12.49 3.14
N GLU A 50 -18.83 13.56 3.25
CA GLU A 50 -19.93 13.59 4.21
C GLU A 50 -21.06 12.62 3.85
N GLN A 51 -21.34 12.44 2.56
CA GLN A 51 -22.36 11.51 2.11
C GLN A 51 -21.94 10.04 2.33
N ILE A 52 -20.69 9.70 2.01
CA ILE A 52 -20.11 8.37 2.28
C ILE A 52 -20.17 8.08 3.79
N LYS A 53 -19.74 9.02 4.63
CA LYS A 53 -19.79 8.87 6.11
C LYS A 53 -21.22 8.66 6.61
N LYS A 54 -22.21 9.34 6.02
CA LYS A 54 -23.62 9.20 6.43
C LYS A 54 -24.22 7.87 6.02
N GLU A 55 -23.92 7.38 4.81
CA GLU A 55 -24.35 6.06 4.33
C GLU A 55 -23.70 4.94 5.16
N GLN A 56 -22.41 5.05 5.46
CA GLN A 56 -21.70 4.14 6.36
C GLN A 56 -22.30 4.14 7.77
N ALA A 57 -22.60 5.30 8.35
CA ALA A 57 -23.22 5.40 9.68
C ALA A 57 -24.64 4.80 9.73
N GLN A 58 -25.41 4.92 8.66
CA GLN A 58 -26.73 4.30 8.53
C GLN A 58 -26.66 2.78 8.36
N ALA A 59 -25.65 2.28 7.62
CA ALA A 59 -25.36 0.86 7.52
C ALA A 59 -24.91 0.28 8.89
N LEU A 60 -24.12 1.04 9.67
CA LEU A 60 -23.69 0.68 11.02
C LEU A 60 -24.84 0.59 12.03
N ALA A 61 -25.79 1.53 11.96
CA ALA A 61 -26.90 1.65 12.92
C ALA A 61 -27.93 0.51 12.79
N LYS A 62 -27.91 -0.20 11.68
CA LYS A 62 -28.77 -1.36 11.44
C LYS A 62 -27.88 -2.58 11.53
N LYS A 63 -27.97 -3.36 12.62
CA LYS A 63 -27.48 -4.75 12.66
C LYS A 63 -28.28 -5.56 11.64
N ILE A 64 -27.97 -5.36 10.37
CA ILE A 64 -28.49 -6.17 9.28
C ILE A 64 -27.89 -7.54 9.53
N LYS A 65 -28.75 -8.55 9.66
CA LYS A 65 -28.31 -9.93 9.48
C LYS A 65 -27.84 -10.02 8.03
N VAL A 66 -26.55 -9.81 7.81
CA VAL A 66 -25.98 -9.98 6.49
C VAL A 66 -25.89 -11.48 6.27
N GLU A 67 -26.48 -11.94 5.17
CA GLU A 67 -26.38 -13.35 4.79
C GLU A 67 -24.89 -13.69 4.58
N PRO A 68 -24.41 -14.81 5.13
CA PRO A 68 -23.09 -15.33 4.82
C PRO A 68 -22.89 -15.40 3.30
N GLY A 69 -21.78 -14.86 2.80
CA GLY A 69 -21.48 -14.78 1.35
C GLY A 69 -21.80 -13.44 0.68
N ARG A 70 -22.24 -12.43 1.43
CA ARG A 70 -22.39 -11.04 0.95
C ARG A 70 -21.33 -10.09 1.49
N VAL A 71 -20.44 -10.59 2.36
CA VAL A 71 -19.37 -9.84 3.02
C VAL A 71 -18.05 -10.54 2.78
N HIS A 72 -17.09 -9.80 2.25
CA HIS A 72 -15.76 -10.33 1.94
C HIS A 72 -14.68 -9.39 2.47
N PRO A 73 -14.30 -9.51 3.76
CA PRO A 73 -13.15 -8.78 4.26
C PRO A 73 -11.87 -9.20 3.53
N VAL A 74 -11.04 -8.21 3.23
CA VAL A 74 -9.75 -8.33 2.56
C VAL A 74 -8.65 -8.02 3.57
N LEU A 75 -7.68 -8.92 3.67
CA LEU A 75 -6.51 -8.81 4.52
C LEU A 75 -5.30 -8.34 3.72
N GLY A 76 -4.47 -7.52 4.33
CA GLY A 76 -3.15 -7.14 3.81
C GLY A 76 -2.04 -7.93 4.50
N GLY A 77 -0.82 -7.43 4.35
CA GLY A 77 0.34 -7.96 5.08
C GLY A 77 0.12 -7.96 6.59
N PHE A 78 0.65 -8.98 7.27
CA PHE A 78 0.44 -9.22 8.71
C PHE A 78 -1.01 -9.48 9.11
N LEU A 79 -1.87 -9.96 8.19
CA LEU A 79 -3.27 -10.32 8.44
C LEU A 79 -4.14 -9.17 8.99
N ARG A 80 -3.73 -7.92 8.74
CA ARG A 80 -4.54 -6.73 9.03
C ARG A 80 -5.71 -6.63 8.05
N VAL A 81 -6.84 -6.11 8.48
CA VAL A 81 -7.95 -5.82 7.57
C VAL A 81 -7.68 -4.51 6.82
N LEU A 82 -7.69 -4.59 5.49
CA LEU A 82 -7.58 -3.42 4.60
C LEU A 82 -8.93 -2.74 4.39
N GLY A 83 -9.98 -3.55 4.41
CA GLY A 83 -11.33 -3.20 4.03
C GLY A 83 -12.03 -4.46 3.57
N GLY A 84 -13.02 -4.31 2.70
CA GLY A 84 -13.64 -5.44 2.03
C GLY A 84 -14.95 -5.06 1.40
N THR A 85 -15.60 -6.02 0.77
CA THR A 85 -16.85 -5.74 0.06
C THR A 85 -18.06 -6.20 0.85
N LEU A 86 -19.10 -5.37 0.80
CA LEU A 86 -20.45 -5.69 1.22
C LEU A 86 -21.35 -5.41 0.03
N ASP A 87 -21.94 -6.46 -0.56
CA ASP A 87 -22.81 -6.32 -1.74
C ASP A 87 -22.16 -5.60 -2.93
N GLY A 88 -20.89 -5.92 -3.20
CA GLY A 88 -20.10 -5.28 -4.27
C GLY A 88 -19.72 -3.83 -3.97
N LYS A 89 -20.01 -3.31 -2.78
CA LYS A 89 -19.54 -1.99 -2.34
C LYS A 89 -18.37 -2.13 -1.40
N TRP A 90 -17.31 -1.37 -1.66
CA TRP A 90 -16.15 -1.33 -0.76
C TRP A 90 -16.50 -0.62 0.55
N LEU A 91 -16.10 -1.24 1.66
CA LEU A 91 -16.12 -0.67 3.00
C LEU A 91 -14.70 -0.56 3.52
N ASP A 92 -14.41 0.52 4.24
CA ASP A 92 -13.12 0.69 4.92
C ASP A 92 -12.92 -0.34 6.05
N SER A 93 -11.68 -0.44 6.53
CA SER A 93 -11.25 -1.38 7.58
C SER A 93 -12.11 -1.30 8.84
N LYS A 94 -12.54 -0.11 9.26
CA LYS A 94 -13.36 0.09 10.46
C LYS A 94 -14.80 -0.37 10.25
N ALA A 95 -15.38 -0.05 9.09
CA ALA A 95 -16.75 -0.43 8.75
C ALA A 95 -16.86 -1.95 8.55
N ILE A 96 -15.96 -2.55 7.76
CA ILE A 96 -15.98 -3.98 7.45
C ILE A 96 -15.75 -4.85 8.70
N ASN A 97 -14.99 -4.35 9.68
CA ASN A 97 -14.72 -5.07 10.93
C ASN A 97 -15.99 -5.41 11.73
N ASN A 98 -17.08 -4.65 11.56
CA ASN A 98 -18.36 -4.97 12.20
C ASN A 98 -19.06 -6.21 11.62
N TYR A 99 -18.56 -6.72 10.49
CA TYR A 99 -19.09 -7.89 9.78
C TYR A 99 -18.12 -9.07 9.80
N VAL A 100 -16.95 -8.92 10.42
CA VAL A 100 -16.00 -10.01 10.64
C VAL A 100 -16.63 -11.02 11.60
N ILE A 101 -16.48 -12.31 11.29
CA ILE A 101 -17.05 -13.38 12.08
C ILE A 101 -15.93 -14.25 12.64
N LYS A 102 -16.03 -14.61 13.92
CA LYS A 102 -15.17 -15.62 14.52
C LYS A 102 -15.34 -16.97 13.83
N GLY A 103 -14.22 -17.58 13.47
CA GLY A 103 -14.16 -18.83 12.72
C GLY A 103 -14.23 -18.66 11.19
N GLN A 104 -14.39 -17.42 10.69
CA GLN A 104 -14.33 -17.12 9.26
C GLN A 104 -12.98 -17.50 8.69
N LYS A 105 -13.00 -18.12 7.51
CA LYS A 105 -11.80 -18.53 6.78
C LYS A 105 -11.42 -17.49 5.75
N TYR A 106 -10.12 -17.34 5.59
CA TYR A 106 -9.46 -16.46 4.63
C TYR A 106 -8.54 -17.32 3.79
N ARG A 107 -8.64 -17.18 2.48
CA ARG A 107 -7.65 -17.76 1.56
C ARG A 107 -6.50 -16.79 1.46
N LEU A 108 -5.30 -17.25 1.75
CA LEU A 108 -4.07 -16.46 1.76
C LEU A 108 -3.35 -16.61 0.43
N TYR A 109 -2.79 -15.51 -0.06
CA TYR A 109 -2.15 -15.46 -1.36
C TYR A 109 -0.82 -14.71 -1.28
N SER A 110 0.15 -15.17 -2.07
CA SER A 110 1.27 -14.31 -2.50
C SER A 110 0.81 -13.50 -3.70
N PHE A 111 1.76 -12.78 -4.33
CA PHE A 111 1.50 -12.01 -5.53
C PHE A 111 0.73 -12.77 -6.62
N ASP A 112 1.00 -14.06 -6.82
CA ASP A 112 0.50 -14.84 -7.95
C ASP A 112 0.07 -16.29 -7.60
N GLN A 113 0.04 -16.64 -6.30
CA GLN A 113 -0.17 -18.02 -5.86
C GLN A 113 -0.99 -18.12 -4.58
N TYR A 114 -1.73 -19.22 -4.44
CA TYR A 114 -2.41 -19.57 -3.20
C TYR A 114 -1.41 -20.17 -2.20
N LEU A 115 -1.42 -19.65 -0.97
CA LEU A 115 -0.50 -20.05 0.10
C LEU A 115 -1.15 -20.97 1.15
N GLY A 116 -2.46 -20.85 1.36
CA GLY A 116 -3.17 -21.64 2.37
C GLY A 116 -4.41 -20.94 2.91
N GLU A 117 -4.91 -21.43 4.05
CA GLU A 117 -6.04 -20.82 4.75
C GLU A 117 -5.60 -20.25 6.09
N PHE A 118 -6.19 -19.11 6.46
CA PHE A 118 -6.19 -18.56 7.80
C PHE A 118 -7.62 -18.62 8.36
N GLN A 119 -7.76 -19.03 9.62
CA GLN A 119 -9.05 -19.00 10.31
C GLN A 119 -9.01 -17.93 11.41
N ASN A 120 -9.88 -16.93 11.30
CA ASN A 120 -10.00 -15.89 12.31
C ASN A 120 -10.50 -16.49 13.64
N THR A 121 -9.80 -16.26 14.74
CA THR A 121 -10.15 -16.76 16.08
C THR A 121 -10.82 -15.72 16.96
N SER A 122 -10.89 -14.46 16.50
CA SER A 122 -11.41 -13.29 17.20
C SER A 122 -12.74 -12.80 16.60
N ASP A 123 -13.46 -11.96 17.32
CA ASP A 123 -14.67 -11.27 16.84
C ASP A 123 -14.34 -10.04 15.97
N SER A 124 -13.06 -9.69 15.83
CA SER A 124 -12.55 -8.60 15.00
C SER A 124 -11.17 -8.92 14.43
N LEU A 125 -10.76 -8.20 13.39
CA LEU A 125 -9.40 -8.24 12.84
C LEU A 125 -8.62 -6.97 13.20
N PRO A 126 -7.28 -7.03 13.32
CA PRO A 126 -6.47 -5.84 13.53
C PRO A 126 -6.61 -4.88 12.34
N ASP A 127 -6.75 -3.59 12.62
CA ASP A 127 -6.78 -2.51 11.62
C ASP A 127 -5.49 -1.67 11.61
N SER A 128 -4.50 -2.06 12.42
CA SER A 128 -3.19 -1.40 12.53
C SER A 128 -2.06 -2.41 12.78
N TYR A 129 -0.81 -1.97 12.67
CA TYR A 129 0.39 -2.79 12.89
C TYR A 129 0.61 -3.21 14.36
N ASP A 130 -0.14 -2.64 15.30
CA ASP A 130 -0.05 -2.99 16.72
C ASP A 130 -0.81 -4.29 16.98
N VAL A 131 -0.17 -5.41 16.65
CA VAL A 131 -0.68 -6.78 16.82
C VAL A 131 -0.54 -7.29 18.26
N ALA A 132 -0.41 -6.41 19.26
CA ALA A 132 -0.38 -6.80 20.67
C ALA A 132 -1.64 -7.61 21.03
N GLY A 133 -1.52 -8.93 21.04
CA GLY A 133 -2.58 -9.87 21.42
C GLY A 133 -3.28 -10.62 20.27
N ALA A 134 -2.88 -10.45 19.01
CA ALA A 134 -3.40 -11.27 17.92
C ALA A 134 -2.57 -12.55 17.76
N GLU A 135 -3.03 -13.65 18.37
CA GLU A 135 -2.46 -14.98 18.12
C GLU A 135 -3.02 -15.56 16.82
N PHE A 136 -2.19 -15.57 15.78
CA PHE A 136 -2.52 -16.21 14.50
C PHE A 136 -1.87 -17.58 14.42
N GLU A 137 -2.67 -18.64 14.34
CA GLU A 137 -2.19 -19.98 14.05
C GLU A 137 -2.10 -20.15 12.53
N ILE A 138 -0.97 -19.75 11.95
CA ILE A 138 -0.63 -20.11 10.58
C ILE A 138 0.13 -21.44 10.63
N ASN A 139 -0.38 -22.48 9.96
CA ASN A 139 0.22 -23.82 9.97
C ASN A 139 1.55 -23.92 9.21
N ASN A 140 2.15 -22.79 8.79
CA ASN A 140 3.36 -22.74 7.99
C ASN A 140 4.05 -21.37 8.10
N ASP A 141 5.15 -21.30 8.84
CA ASP A 141 5.93 -20.07 9.06
C ASP A 141 6.47 -19.46 7.76
N GLN A 142 6.64 -20.25 6.69
CA GLN A 142 7.09 -19.74 5.38
C GLN A 142 6.04 -18.88 4.65
N ILE A 143 4.81 -18.82 5.16
CA ILE A 143 3.75 -18.01 4.58
C ILE A 143 4.01 -16.53 4.81
N TYR A 144 4.58 -16.13 5.96
CA TYR A 144 4.73 -14.71 6.30
C TYR A 144 5.59 -13.94 5.30
N ASP A 145 6.71 -14.51 4.85
CA ASP A 145 7.63 -13.86 3.90
C ASP A 145 7.03 -13.71 2.49
N LYS A 146 5.96 -14.47 2.19
CA LYS A 146 5.31 -14.52 0.88
C LYS A 146 3.91 -13.92 0.88
N LEU A 147 3.34 -13.66 2.06
CA LEU A 147 1.97 -13.22 2.20
C LEU A 147 1.82 -11.81 1.64
N ALA A 148 1.06 -11.71 0.55
CA ALA A 148 0.68 -10.43 -0.01
C ALA A 148 -0.68 -9.98 0.55
N PHE A 149 -1.69 -10.86 0.50
CA PHE A 149 -3.04 -10.54 0.92
C PHE A 149 -3.85 -11.80 1.27
N GLY A 150 -5.05 -11.60 1.81
CA GLY A 150 -6.02 -12.68 2.00
C GLY A 150 -7.45 -12.22 1.76
N VAL A 151 -8.33 -13.14 1.38
CA VAL A 151 -9.74 -12.82 1.07
C VAL A 151 -10.66 -13.82 1.73
N ALA A 152 -11.72 -13.33 2.35
CA ALA A 152 -12.81 -14.17 2.83
C ALA A 152 -13.79 -14.51 1.70
N GLY A 153 -13.42 -15.50 0.89
CA GLY A 153 -14.14 -15.90 -0.31
C GLY A 153 -13.73 -17.27 -0.82
N ASP A 154 -14.58 -17.93 -1.60
CA ASP A 154 -14.32 -19.23 -2.24
C ASP A 154 -14.07 -19.12 -3.76
N TRP A 155 -14.15 -17.93 -4.35
CA TRP A 155 -13.85 -17.72 -5.76
C TRP A 155 -12.35 -17.74 -6.06
N ASN A 156 -12.03 -17.72 -7.35
CA ASN A 156 -10.66 -17.59 -7.82
C ASN A 156 -10.28 -16.11 -7.94
N VAL A 157 -9.48 -15.60 -7.01
CA VAL A 157 -8.99 -14.19 -7.01
C VAL A 157 -8.03 -13.88 -8.17
N PHE A 158 -7.54 -14.89 -8.89
CA PHE A 158 -6.71 -14.74 -10.08
C PHE A 158 -7.41 -15.35 -11.30
N PRO A 159 -8.56 -14.78 -11.76
CA PRO A 159 -9.22 -15.28 -12.96
C PRO A 159 -8.30 -15.15 -14.20
N ARG A 160 -7.39 -14.17 -14.17
CA ARG A 160 -6.37 -13.91 -15.18
C ARG A 160 -5.07 -13.63 -14.44
N LYS A 161 -4.15 -14.61 -14.45
CA LYS A 161 -3.00 -14.60 -13.53
C LYS A 161 -2.02 -13.46 -13.89
N PRO A 162 -1.70 -12.54 -12.95
CA PRO A 162 -0.75 -11.47 -13.22
C PRO A 162 0.65 -12.04 -13.48
N GLN A 163 1.36 -11.43 -14.42
CA GLN A 163 2.70 -11.82 -14.83
C GLN A 163 3.72 -10.77 -14.39
N LEU A 164 4.65 -11.18 -13.54
CA LEU A 164 5.82 -10.38 -13.22
C LEU A 164 6.83 -10.48 -14.38
N LYS A 165 7.14 -9.35 -15.01
CA LYS A 165 8.23 -9.25 -16.00
C LYS A 165 9.46 -8.70 -15.29
N THR A 166 10.60 -9.35 -15.51
CA THR A 166 11.90 -8.95 -14.95
C THR A 166 12.91 -8.52 -16.02
N ASP A 167 12.57 -8.74 -17.29
CA ASP A 167 13.37 -8.33 -18.44
C ASP A 167 12.66 -7.16 -19.10
N PHE A 168 13.19 -5.96 -18.90
CA PHE A 168 12.62 -4.74 -19.45
C PHE A 168 13.71 -3.70 -19.68
N ASP A 169 13.51 -2.93 -20.75
CA ASP A 169 14.40 -1.82 -21.08
C ASP A 169 14.48 -0.83 -19.91
N HIS A 170 15.70 -0.38 -19.61
CA HIS A 170 15.95 0.63 -18.58
C HIS A 170 15.61 2.05 -19.05
N GLU A 171 15.15 2.19 -20.29
CA GLU A 171 14.76 3.44 -20.90
C GLU A 171 13.25 3.40 -21.18
N ASP A 172 12.54 4.38 -20.65
CA ASP A 172 11.11 4.56 -20.90
C ASP A 172 10.86 6.03 -21.27
N PRO A 173 10.52 6.33 -22.54
CA PRO A 173 10.37 7.70 -23.00
C PRO A 173 9.29 8.49 -22.25
N PHE A 174 8.21 7.82 -21.84
CA PHE A 174 7.13 8.47 -21.11
C PHE A 174 7.60 8.86 -19.70
N ILE A 175 8.31 7.97 -18.99
CA ILE A 175 8.92 8.31 -17.70
C ILE A 175 9.92 9.46 -17.86
N GLY A 176 10.77 9.43 -18.89
CA GLY A 176 11.74 10.50 -19.13
C GLY A 176 11.10 11.87 -19.35
N GLN A 177 10.04 11.93 -20.17
CA GLN A 177 9.26 13.15 -20.37
C GLN A 177 8.59 13.61 -19.08
N LEU A 178 7.96 12.70 -18.34
CA LEU A 178 7.30 13.01 -17.07
C LEU A 178 8.30 13.60 -16.05
N LEU A 179 9.48 13.00 -15.93
CA LEU A 179 10.52 13.51 -15.03
C LEU A 179 11.01 14.89 -15.47
N GLN A 180 11.18 15.13 -16.78
CA GLN A 180 11.51 16.46 -17.30
C GLN A 180 10.44 17.50 -16.95
N GLU A 181 9.15 17.17 -17.10
CA GLU A 181 8.03 18.04 -16.73
C GLU A 181 8.00 18.36 -15.23
N LYS A 182 8.51 17.45 -14.39
CA LYS A 182 8.68 17.63 -12.94
C LYS A 182 9.98 18.33 -12.54
N GLY A 183 10.80 18.75 -13.51
CA GLY A 183 12.08 19.43 -13.27
C GLY A 183 13.23 18.49 -12.87
N LEU A 184 13.08 17.19 -13.13
CA LEU A 184 14.03 16.12 -12.78
C LEU A 184 14.80 15.62 -14.00
N MET A 185 15.32 16.53 -14.82
CA MET A 185 15.97 16.20 -16.11
C MET A 185 17.21 15.30 -15.98
N GLU A 186 17.90 15.36 -14.84
CA GLU A 186 19.10 14.57 -14.55
C GLU A 186 18.80 13.27 -13.78
N ALA A 187 17.52 13.00 -13.47
CA ALA A 187 17.15 11.79 -12.73
C ALA A 187 17.32 10.55 -13.62
N LYS A 188 18.08 9.57 -13.12
CA LYS A 188 18.21 8.28 -13.79
C LYS A 188 16.88 7.53 -13.74
N ILE A 189 16.39 7.09 -14.89
CA ILE A 189 15.23 6.21 -15.00
C ILE A 189 15.61 4.83 -14.48
N VAL A 190 14.86 4.33 -13.51
CA VAL A 190 15.01 2.99 -12.92
C VAL A 190 13.63 2.37 -12.80
N ILE A 191 13.35 1.38 -13.65
CA ILE A 191 12.18 0.53 -13.52
C ILE A 191 12.52 -0.60 -12.53
N GLN A 192 11.70 -0.76 -11.50
CA GLN A 192 11.86 -1.82 -10.51
C GLN A 192 11.01 -3.05 -10.85
N LYS A 193 9.80 -2.82 -11.39
CA LYS A 193 8.82 -3.88 -11.62
C LYS A 193 7.96 -3.56 -12.84
N LYS A 194 7.63 -4.58 -13.64
CA LYS A 194 6.52 -4.55 -14.59
C LYS A 194 5.57 -5.71 -14.31
N ILE A 195 4.29 -5.40 -14.18
CA ILE A 195 3.23 -6.38 -13.96
C ILE A 195 2.29 -6.32 -15.16
N VAL A 196 2.07 -7.45 -15.82
CA VAL A 196 1.19 -7.56 -16.98
C VAL A 196 -0.02 -8.40 -16.61
N ALA A 197 -1.21 -7.85 -16.82
CA ALA A 197 -2.48 -8.52 -16.53
C ALA A 197 -3.65 -7.84 -17.27
N ASP A 198 -4.60 -8.61 -17.78
CA ASP A 198 -5.91 -8.15 -18.22
C ASP A 198 -6.76 -7.73 -17.00
N LEU A 199 -6.74 -6.43 -16.66
CA LEU A 199 -7.36 -5.89 -15.45
C LEU A 199 -8.88 -5.82 -15.57
N ASP A 200 -9.42 -5.47 -16.74
CA ASP A 200 -10.86 -5.22 -16.90
C ASP A 200 -11.66 -6.38 -17.50
N GLY A 201 -10.97 -7.45 -17.93
CA GLY A 201 -11.55 -8.68 -18.44
C GLY A 201 -11.89 -8.67 -19.93
N ASP A 202 -11.33 -7.74 -20.71
CA ASP A 202 -11.60 -7.63 -22.15
C ASP A 202 -10.72 -8.54 -23.03
N GLY A 203 -9.73 -9.21 -22.45
CA GLY A 203 -8.78 -10.08 -23.13
C GLY A 203 -7.49 -9.39 -23.59
N THR A 204 -7.34 -8.09 -23.33
CA THR A 204 -6.14 -7.30 -23.58
C THR A 204 -5.38 -7.14 -22.27
N ASP A 205 -4.05 -7.25 -22.31
CA ASP A 205 -3.23 -7.05 -21.12
C ASP A 205 -2.93 -5.56 -20.90
N GLU A 206 -3.17 -5.08 -19.68
CA GLU A 206 -2.57 -3.84 -19.18
C GLU A 206 -1.21 -4.09 -18.53
N THR A 207 -0.38 -3.05 -18.49
CA THR A 207 0.92 -3.08 -17.82
C THR A 207 1.01 -2.04 -16.71
N LEU A 208 1.22 -2.48 -15.48
CA LEU A 208 1.64 -1.62 -14.37
C LEU A 208 3.17 -1.56 -14.34
N ILE A 209 3.71 -0.35 -14.35
CA ILE A 209 5.15 -0.07 -14.31
C ILE A 209 5.46 0.64 -12.99
N VAL A 210 6.27 0.02 -12.14
CA VAL A 210 6.78 0.62 -10.90
C VAL A 210 8.20 1.10 -11.17
N ALA A 211 8.44 2.40 -10.97
CA ALA A 211 9.72 3.03 -11.21
C ALA A 211 10.13 3.90 -10.02
N SER A 212 11.39 3.75 -9.59
CA SER A 212 11.95 4.50 -8.46
C SER A 212 13.46 4.51 -8.56
N ASN A 213 14.06 5.68 -8.33
CA ASN A 213 15.51 5.83 -8.22
C ASN A 213 15.99 6.00 -6.76
N ILE A 214 15.09 5.77 -5.80
CA ILE A 214 15.40 5.78 -4.36
C ILE A 214 16.27 4.57 -4.05
N THR A 215 17.29 4.78 -3.23
CA THR A 215 18.19 3.73 -2.76
C THR A 215 18.24 3.72 -1.25
N LYS A 216 18.63 2.58 -0.66
CA LYS A 216 18.81 2.48 0.80
C LYS A 216 19.73 3.55 1.38
N LYS A 217 20.75 3.96 0.62
CA LYS A 217 21.66 5.03 1.03
C LYS A 217 20.94 6.38 1.15
N ASP A 218 19.99 6.67 0.27
CA ASP A 218 19.24 7.93 0.33
C ASP A 218 18.36 7.97 1.59
N GLU A 219 17.73 6.85 1.93
CA GLU A 219 16.97 6.69 3.18
C GLU A 219 17.87 6.90 4.41
N ASP A 220 19.02 6.22 4.44
CA ASP A 220 19.97 6.33 5.53
C ASP A 220 20.50 7.76 5.68
N ASP A 221 20.76 8.45 4.58
CA ASP A 221 21.18 9.85 4.60
C ASP A 221 20.07 10.76 5.18
N LEU A 222 18.80 10.56 4.78
CA LEU A 222 17.68 11.32 5.33
C LEU A 222 17.49 11.08 6.83
N MET A 223 17.54 9.82 7.27
CA MET A 223 17.46 9.45 8.68
C MET A 223 18.62 10.05 9.51
N ASN A 224 19.78 10.29 8.88
CA ASN A 224 20.90 10.99 9.52
C ASN A 224 20.81 12.52 9.43
N GLY A 225 19.64 13.07 9.06
CA GLY A 225 19.36 14.50 9.01
C GLY A 225 19.77 15.20 7.71
N ASN A 226 20.16 14.46 6.66
CA ASN A 226 20.43 15.06 5.36
C ASN A 226 19.14 15.17 4.53
N GLU A 227 18.38 16.24 4.74
CA GLU A 227 17.15 16.54 3.99
C GLU A 227 17.36 16.62 2.47
N LYS A 228 18.59 16.89 2.00
CA LYS A 228 18.89 16.93 0.57
C LYS A 228 18.92 15.55 -0.09
N ALA A 229 18.87 14.46 0.69
CA ALA A 229 18.84 13.10 0.15
C ALA A 229 17.61 12.84 -0.73
N ALA A 230 16.51 13.57 -0.49
CA ALA A 230 15.30 13.49 -1.29
C ALA A 230 15.39 14.23 -2.64
N GLN A 231 16.35 15.16 -2.82
CA GLN A 231 16.44 15.95 -4.05
C GLN A 231 16.79 15.09 -5.27
N GLY A 232 16.04 15.24 -6.35
CA GLY A 232 16.23 14.44 -7.56
C GLY A 232 15.64 13.02 -7.48
N LYS A 233 14.97 12.68 -6.38
CA LYS A 233 14.37 11.36 -6.15
C LYS A 233 12.94 11.30 -6.63
N TYR A 234 12.52 10.12 -7.05
CA TYR A 234 11.15 9.86 -7.42
C TYR A 234 10.79 8.40 -7.15
N SER A 235 9.49 8.17 -6.96
CA SER A 235 8.87 6.85 -7.03
C SER A 235 7.49 7.02 -7.64
N LEU A 236 7.10 6.16 -8.58
CA LEU A 236 5.82 6.27 -9.28
C LEU A 236 5.32 4.92 -9.82
N ILE A 237 4.01 4.86 -10.01
CA ILE A 237 3.30 3.78 -10.69
C ILE A 237 2.65 4.36 -11.94
N ILE A 238 2.90 3.74 -13.10
CA ILE A 238 2.22 4.02 -14.35
C ILE A 238 1.35 2.83 -14.73
N LEU A 239 0.12 3.12 -15.15
CA LEU A 239 -0.72 2.20 -15.89
C LEU A 239 -0.55 2.48 -17.38
N ARG A 240 -0.05 1.50 -18.11
CA ARG A 240 0.06 1.51 -19.56
C ARG A 240 -0.98 0.57 -20.16
N THR A 241 -1.70 1.05 -21.16
CA THR A 241 -2.74 0.31 -21.87
C THR A 241 -2.52 0.44 -23.38
N ASP A 242 -2.96 -0.55 -24.16
CA ASP A 242 -3.02 -0.47 -25.62
C ASP A 242 -4.50 -0.41 -26.04
N ARG A 243 -4.87 0.68 -26.69
CA ARG A 243 -6.25 0.92 -27.14
C ARG A 243 -6.26 1.13 -28.64
N ASN A 244 -6.68 0.10 -29.37
CA ASN A 244 -6.75 0.11 -30.83
C ASN A 244 -5.38 0.41 -31.49
N GLY A 245 -4.27 -0.03 -30.88
CA GLY A 245 -2.91 0.20 -31.36
C GLY A 245 -2.31 1.53 -30.91
N GLU A 246 -3.00 2.29 -30.06
CA GLU A 246 -2.47 3.49 -29.43
C GLU A 246 -2.11 3.20 -27.96
N GLU A 247 -0.85 3.42 -27.60
CA GLU A 247 -0.38 3.31 -26.22
C GLU A 247 -0.90 4.52 -25.41
N GLU A 248 -1.64 4.25 -24.33
CA GLU A 248 -2.07 5.25 -23.36
C GLU A 248 -1.36 5.00 -22.02
N ASN A 249 -0.75 6.04 -21.47
CA ASN A 249 -0.03 5.99 -20.20
C ASN A 249 -0.70 6.94 -19.19
N VAL A 250 -1.05 6.41 -18.02
CA VAL A 250 -1.64 7.17 -16.92
C VAL A 250 -0.75 7.01 -15.68
N VAL A 251 -0.37 8.14 -15.07
CA VAL A 251 0.28 8.12 -13.75
C VAL A 251 -0.78 7.77 -12.72
N VAL A 252 -0.65 6.61 -12.09
CA VAL A 252 -1.55 6.13 -11.03
C VAL A 252 -1.23 6.85 -9.73
N ALA A 253 0.04 6.86 -9.37
CA ALA A 253 0.58 7.51 -8.18
C ALA A 253 2.02 7.93 -8.45
N GLY A 254 2.52 8.96 -7.78
CA GLY A 254 3.92 9.31 -7.87
C GLY A 254 4.33 10.50 -7.01
N GLU A 255 5.50 10.35 -6.40
CA GLU A 255 6.14 11.33 -5.54
C GLU A 255 7.47 11.79 -6.14
N TYR A 256 7.80 13.07 -5.92
CA TYR A 256 8.93 13.74 -6.58
C TYR A 256 9.66 14.65 -5.61
N ASN A 257 10.99 14.54 -5.56
CA ASN A 257 11.84 15.16 -4.54
C ASN A 257 11.50 14.74 -3.11
N GLU A 258 11.02 13.51 -2.95
CA GLU A 258 10.60 12.91 -1.68
C GLU A 258 11.18 11.50 -1.56
N LEU A 259 11.32 11.00 -0.32
CA LEU A 259 11.67 9.61 -0.03
C LEU A 259 10.41 8.82 0.36
N SER A 260 9.49 8.76 -0.59
CA SER A 260 8.28 7.95 -0.54
C SER A 260 8.39 6.89 -1.63
N GLU A 261 8.30 5.62 -1.26
CA GLU A 261 8.44 4.51 -2.21
C GLU A 261 7.10 3.81 -2.45
N HIS A 262 6.64 3.85 -3.69
CA HIS A 262 5.49 3.11 -4.19
C HIS A 262 5.88 1.69 -4.60
N ASP A 263 5.03 0.72 -4.25
CA ASP A 263 5.06 -0.62 -4.82
C ASP A 263 3.63 -1.15 -5.04
N ILE A 264 3.49 -2.12 -5.94
CA ILE A 264 2.25 -2.89 -6.10
C ILE A 264 2.31 -4.15 -5.25
N GLN A 265 1.48 -4.19 -4.20
CA GLN A 265 1.42 -5.31 -3.26
C GLN A 265 0.71 -6.54 -3.85
N PHE A 266 -0.39 -6.33 -4.59
CA PHE A 266 -1.09 -7.40 -5.30
C PHE A 266 -1.87 -6.88 -6.52
N VAL A 267 -2.23 -7.80 -7.42
CA VAL A 267 -3.21 -7.61 -8.50
C VAL A 267 -4.17 -8.80 -8.47
N ALA A 268 -5.44 -8.59 -8.13
CA ALA A 268 -6.40 -9.66 -7.89
C ALA A 268 -7.86 -9.16 -7.96
N ASP A 269 -8.78 -10.07 -8.29
CA ASP A 269 -10.23 -9.87 -8.17
C ASP A 269 -10.65 -10.10 -6.70
N VAL A 270 -10.65 -9.02 -5.90
CA VAL A 270 -10.90 -9.09 -4.46
C VAL A 270 -12.37 -8.87 -4.11
N ASP A 271 -13.21 -8.49 -5.07
CA ASP A 271 -14.65 -8.28 -4.90
C ASP A 271 -15.55 -9.29 -5.62
N ASN A 272 -14.96 -10.19 -6.41
CA ASN A 272 -15.62 -11.22 -7.22
C ASN A 272 -16.53 -10.65 -8.32
N ASP A 273 -16.20 -9.49 -8.89
CA ASP A 273 -16.93 -8.94 -10.04
C ASP A 273 -16.32 -9.32 -11.39
N GLY A 274 -15.24 -10.08 -11.39
CA GLY A 274 -14.54 -10.55 -12.58
C GLY A 274 -13.51 -9.57 -13.13
N LYS A 275 -13.36 -8.38 -12.54
CA LYS A 275 -12.29 -7.41 -12.82
C LYS A 275 -11.25 -7.50 -11.71
N MET A 276 -10.03 -7.09 -12.00
CA MET A 276 -8.94 -7.14 -11.01
C MET A 276 -8.64 -5.75 -10.48
N GLU A 277 -8.52 -5.67 -9.16
CA GLU A 277 -7.99 -4.54 -8.45
C GLU A 277 -6.48 -4.69 -8.26
N PHE A 278 -5.81 -3.57 -8.00
CA PHE A 278 -4.43 -3.59 -7.52
C PHE A 278 -4.25 -2.63 -6.36
N LEU A 279 -3.36 -2.98 -5.44
CA LEU A 279 -3.06 -2.19 -4.26
C LEU A 279 -1.70 -1.51 -4.42
N ASP A 280 -1.73 -0.19 -4.53
CA ASP A 280 -0.57 0.67 -4.31
C ASP A 280 -0.25 0.71 -2.81
N ASN A 281 1.01 0.45 -2.47
CA ASN A 281 1.57 0.58 -1.15
C ASN A 281 2.72 1.59 -1.19
N CYS A 282 2.49 2.77 -0.62
CA CYS A 282 3.46 3.83 -0.51
C CYS A 282 4.01 3.88 0.93
N VAL A 283 5.33 3.79 1.06
CA VAL A 283 6.04 3.94 2.33
C VAL A 283 6.82 5.24 2.31
N SER A 284 6.44 6.20 3.16
CA SER A 284 7.14 7.47 3.30
C SER A 284 8.10 7.43 4.48
N ILE A 285 9.34 7.83 4.26
CA ILE A 285 10.39 7.89 5.27
C ILE A 285 10.53 9.32 5.75
N GLU A 286 10.31 9.55 7.03
CA GLU A 286 10.45 10.86 7.66
C GLU A 286 11.83 11.00 8.35
N SER A 287 12.32 12.23 8.51
CA SER A 287 13.61 12.49 9.14
C SER A 287 13.58 12.15 10.64
N ALA A 288 14.75 11.79 11.20
CA ALA A 288 14.87 11.27 12.56
C ALA A 288 14.50 12.25 13.70
N GLU A 289 14.20 13.51 13.42
CA GLU A 289 13.64 14.42 14.42
C GLU A 289 12.21 14.00 14.85
N ALA A 290 11.56 13.12 14.07
CA ALA A 290 10.32 12.44 14.39
C ALA A 290 10.54 10.90 14.48
N GLU A 291 11.26 10.42 15.49
CA GLU A 291 11.35 8.99 15.90
C GLU A 291 11.45 7.92 14.77
N GLY A 292 12.10 8.21 13.63
CA GLY A 292 12.27 7.24 12.54
C GLY A 292 10.96 6.62 12.04
N ALA A 293 9.85 7.36 12.12
CA ALA A 293 8.53 6.88 11.76
C ALA A 293 8.41 6.74 10.23
N CYS A 294 8.01 5.56 9.76
CA CYS A 294 7.54 5.39 8.39
C CYS A 294 6.02 5.48 8.38
N THR A 295 5.44 6.34 7.54
CA THR A 295 3.99 6.29 7.27
C THR A 295 3.73 5.37 6.10
N THR A 296 2.63 4.62 6.17
CA THR A 296 2.20 3.76 5.06
C THR A 296 0.85 4.24 4.56
N ASN A 297 0.83 4.68 3.31
CA ASN A 297 -0.38 4.99 2.56
C ASN A 297 -0.65 3.84 1.60
N GLN A 298 -1.88 3.33 1.57
CA GLN A 298 -2.27 2.35 0.58
C GLN A 298 -3.50 2.84 -0.18
N ALA A 299 -3.56 2.53 -1.47
CA ALA A 299 -4.71 2.87 -2.31
C ALA A 299 -5.07 1.68 -3.18
N LEU A 300 -6.35 1.29 -3.12
CA LEU A 300 -6.90 0.24 -3.96
C LEU A 300 -7.45 0.86 -5.23
N TYR A 301 -6.98 0.39 -6.37
CA TYR A 301 -7.40 0.87 -7.67
C TYR A 301 -8.10 -0.23 -8.46
N LYS A 302 -9.04 0.18 -9.30
CA LYS A 302 -9.72 -0.66 -10.29
C LYS A 302 -9.63 0.02 -11.64
N TYR A 303 -9.25 -0.73 -12.66
CA TYR A 303 -9.28 -0.25 -14.04
C TYR A 303 -10.46 -0.88 -14.77
N ASN A 304 -11.18 -0.08 -15.53
CA ASN A 304 -12.35 -0.53 -16.27
C ASN A 304 -12.51 0.29 -17.55
N GLN A 305 -12.20 -0.32 -18.70
CA GLN A 305 -12.43 0.26 -20.02
C GLN A 305 -11.93 1.69 -20.14
N GLY A 306 -10.76 1.99 -19.56
CA GLY A 306 -10.08 3.29 -19.71
C GLY A 306 -10.28 4.24 -18.56
N LYS A 307 -11.06 3.81 -17.59
CA LYS A 307 -11.25 4.56 -16.37
C LYS A 307 -10.50 3.86 -15.26
N LEU A 308 -9.50 4.55 -14.73
CA LEU A 308 -8.86 4.20 -13.47
C LEU A 308 -9.65 4.84 -12.33
N GLU A 309 -10.06 4.02 -11.36
CA GLU A 309 -10.82 4.45 -10.19
C GLU A 309 -10.04 4.12 -8.92
N ASN A 310 -9.90 5.10 -8.02
CA ASN A 310 -9.49 4.83 -6.64
C ASN A 310 -10.71 4.34 -5.87
N VAL A 311 -10.73 3.05 -5.57
CA VAL A 311 -11.82 2.36 -4.85
C VAL A 311 -11.74 2.67 -3.35
N ALA A 312 -10.53 2.79 -2.82
CA ALA A 312 -10.30 3.04 -1.41
C ALA A 312 -8.92 3.65 -1.12
N GLY A 313 -8.87 4.58 -0.17
CA GLY A 313 -7.64 5.02 0.49
C GLY A 313 -7.55 4.42 1.90
N ILE A 314 -6.39 3.89 2.25
CA ILE A 314 -6.09 3.25 3.54
C ILE A 314 -4.86 3.95 4.10
N PHE A 315 -5.06 4.75 5.15
CA PHE A 315 -3.97 5.43 5.82
C PHE A 315 -3.57 4.68 7.09
N ILE A 316 -2.29 4.33 7.21
CA ILE A 316 -1.76 3.65 8.37
C ILE A 316 -0.71 4.55 9.01
N MET A 317 -1.06 5.12 10.16
CA MET A 317 -0.10 5.84 10.98
C MET A 317 0.73 4.86 11.81
N PRO A 318 2.06 5.04 11.87
CA PRO A 318 2.85 4.45 12.93
C PRO A 318 2.33 4.99 14.27
N ARG A 319 2.14 4.12 15.25
CA ARG A 319 1.79 4.49 16.63
C ARG A 319 3.01 4.44 17.51
#